data_AF-A0A976KQS8-F1
#
_entry.id   AF-A0A976KQS8-F1
#
_cell.length_a   1.000
_cell.length_b   1.000
_cell.length_c   1.000
_cell.angle_alpha   90.00
_cell.angle_beta   90.00
_cell.angle_gamma   90.00
#
_symmetry.space_group_name_H-M   'P 1'
#
loop_
_entity.id
_entity.type
_entity.pdbx_description
1 polymer ?
#
loop_
_entity_poly.entity_id
_entity_poly.type
_entity_poly.pdbx_seq_one_letter_code
_entity_poly.pdbx_strand_id
1 'polypeptide(L)'
;MAAYLGTWLFACFVAVMLGFMFRCRLTLFTKMYISFITVRWKWISFVIAASGMTVIAPYIGDPTRNYVDALFMSVLTYLTAPWVIGVLYQGIKGKQPLSVIYIAICCWLFSASWSYDLYILLRDGMYPITWWTNLQLSSILYICAGMMWNLEYWPGTGVKFGFMRDEWPTPNLKAL
;
A
#
# COMPACT_ATOMS: atom_id res chain seq x y z
N MET A 1 5.63 -13.74 -20.69
CA MET A 1 5.72 -13.94 -19.22
C MET A 1 7.12 -13.75 -18.67
N ALA A 2 8.16 -14.45 -19.16
CA ALA A 2 9.53 -14.29 -18.64
C ALA A 2 10.05 -12.84 -18.67
N ALA A 3 9.84 -12.10 -19.77
CA ALA A 3 10.23 -10.69 -19.87
C ALA A 3 9.47 -9.78 -18.90
N TYR A 4 8.18 -10.05 -18.67
CA TYR A 4 7.37 -9.34 -17.68
C TYR A 4 7.88 -9.61 -16.27
N LEU A 5 8.10 -10.88 -15.93
CA LEU A 5 8.68 -11.32 -14.65
C LEU A 5 10.03 -10.67 -14.38
N GLY A 6 10.95 -10.74 -15.35
CA GLY A 6 12.27 -10.13 -15.25
C GLY A 6 12.19 -8.62 -15.03
N THR A 7 11.30 -7.94 -15.75
CA THR A 7 11.12 -6.48 -15.62
C THR A 7 10.62 -6.09 -14.23
N TRP A 8 9.59 -6.75 -13.70
CA TRP A 8 9.06 -6.35 -12.39
C TRP A 8 9.96 -6.79 -11.22
N LEU A 9 10.64 -7.93 -11.33
CA LEU A 9 11.66 -8.35 -10.36
C LEU A 9 12.84 -7.37 -10.33
N PHE A 10 13.32 -6.96 -11.51
CA PHE A 10 14.35 -5.93 -11.62
C PHE A 10 13.87 -4.60 -11.04
N ALA A 11 12.63 -4.19 -11.31
CA ALA A 11 12.06 -2.99 -10.72
C ALA A 11 12.00 -3.06 -9.19
N CYS A 12 11.59 -4.21 -8.62
CA CYS A 12 11.61 -4.43 -7.18
C CYS A 12 13.03 -4.39 -6.61
N PHE A 13 14.00 -5.02 -7.28
CA PHE A 13 15.40 -4.97 -6.87
C PHE A 13 15.94 -3.54 -6.83
N VAL A 14 15.70 -2.76 -7.89
CA VAL A 14 16.09 -1.35 -7.96
C VAL A 14 15.38 -0.53 -6.87
N ALA A 15 14.08 -0.75 -6.64
CA ALA A 15 13.33 -0.06 -5.60
C ALA A 15 13.87 -0.37 -4.19
N VAL A 16 14.21 -1.63 -3.91
CA VAL A 16 14.83 -2.04 -2.64
C VAL A 16 16.20 -1.39 -2.48
N MET A 17 17.04 -1.44 -3.51
CA MET A 17 18.36 -0.80 -3.50
C MET A 17 18.25 0.71 -3.26
N LEU A 18 17.37 1.41 -3.99
CA LEU A 18 17.11 2.84 -3.78
C LEU A 18 16.53 3.10 -2.39
N GLY A 19 15.68 2.22 -1.88
CA GLY A 19 15.11 2.33 -0.54
C GLY A 19 16.15 2.24 0.56
N PHE A 20 17.16 1.38 0.41
CA PHE A 20 18.30 1.31 1.32
C PHE A 20 19.21 2.53 1.21
N MET A 21 19.56 2.95 -0.01
CA MET A 21 20.44 4.10 -0.24
C MET A 21 19.82 5.43 0.22
N PHE A 22 18.51 5.60 0.02
CA PHE A 22 17.77 6.81 0.34
C PHE A 22 16.85 6.65 1.57
N ARG A 23 17.15 5.71 2.47
CA ARG A 23 16.33 5.39 3.64
C ARG A 23 15.92 6.62 4.48
N CYS A 24 16.81 7.61 4.61
CA CYS A 24 16.56 8.83 5.37
C CYS A 24 15.49 9.74 4.73
N ARG A 25 15.19 9.55 3.44
CA ARG A 25 14.16 10.30 2.70
C ARG A 25 12.80 9.59 2.74
N LEU A 26 12.76 8.32 3.15
CA LEU A 26 11.52 7.55 3.19
C LEU A 26 10.80 7.77 4.51
N THR A 27 9.68 8.48 4.46
CA THR A 27 8.82 8.70 5.62
C THR A 27 8.10 7.43 6.08
N LEU A 28 7.99 6.40 5.22
CA LEU A 28 7.31 5.13 5.48
C LEU A 28 7.78 4.44 6.77
N PHE A 29 9.08 4.50 7.07
CA PHE A 29 9.67 3.82 8.23
C PHE A 29 9.83 4.73 9.45
N THR A 30 9.30 5.95 9.40
CA THR A 30 9.44 6.91 10.50
C THR A 30 8.40 6.66 11.59
N LYS A 31 8.75 7.00 12.84
CA LYS A 31 7.80 6.95 13.97
C LYS A 31 6.57 7.83 13.73
N MET A 32 6.72 8.92 12.98
CA MET A 32 5.63 9.81 12.60
C MET A 32 4.59 9.08 11.75
N TYR A 33 5.03 8.38 10.71
CA TYR A 33 4.14 7.60 9.85
C TYR A 33 3.45 6.46 10.62
N ILE A 34 4.20 5.74 11.48
CA ILE A 34 3.62 4.70 12.33
C ILE A 34 2.51 5.30 13.20
N SER A 35 2.78 6.41 13.90
CA SER A 35 1.77 7.07 14.72
C SER A 35 0.56 7.58 13.92
N PHE A 36 0.74 7.94 12.66
CA PHE A 36 -0.33 8.38 11.76
C PHE A 36 -1.25 7.25 11.32
N ILE A 37 -0.72 6.04 11.10
CA ILE A 37 -1.54 4.87 10.75
C ILE A 37 -2.19 4.25 11.98
N THR A 38 -1.52 4.24 13.14
CA THR A 38 -2.02 3.61 14.39
C THR A 38 -3.08 4.44 15.13
N VAL A 39 -3.65 5.48 14.50
CA VAL A 39 -4.81 6.20 15.03
C VAL A 39 -5.97 5.20 15.19
N ARG A 40 -6.66 5.26 16.34
CA ARG A 40 -7.64 4.23 16.79
C ARG A 40 -8.60 3.79 15.69
N TRP A 41 -9.26 4.73 15.00
CA TRP A 41 -10.26 4.40 13.99
C TRP A 41 -9.65 3.76 12.73
N LYS A 42 -8.42 4.15 12.34
CA LYS A 42 -7.71 3.56 11.19
C LYS A 42 -7.32 2.11 11.51
N TRP A 43 -6.84 1.88 12.72
CA TRP A 43 -6.53 0.55 13.20
C TRP A 43 -7.78 -0.34 13.28
N ILE A 44 -8.87 0.16 13.85
CA ILE A 44 -10.14 -0.60 13.94
C ILE A 44 -10.69 -0.93 12.55
N SER A 45 -10.74 0.04 11.63
CA SER A 45 -11.19 -0.19 10.26
C SER A 45 -10.29 -1.18 9.50
N PHE A 46 -8.97 -1.14 9.73
CA PHE A 46 -8.04 -2.15 9.23
C PHE A 46 -8.36 -3.54 9.77
N VAL A 47 -8.55 -3.71 11.08
CA VAL A 47 -8.87 -5.02 11.67
C VAL A 47 -10.17 -5.58 11.09
N ILE A 48 -11.20 -4.75 10.94
CA ILE A 48 -12.48 -5.16 10.32
C ILE A 48 -12.26 -5.56 8.85
N ALA A 49 -11.55 -4.76 8.07
CA ALA A 49 -11.28 -5.06 6.67
C ALA A 49 -10.43 -6.33 6.50
N ALA A 50 -9.33 -6.45 7.26
CA ALA A 50 -8.42 -7.59 7.20
C ALA A 50 -9.10 -8.88 7.64
N SER A 51 -9.93 -8.85 8.69
CA SER A 51 -10.72 -10.02 9.11
C SER A 51 -11.77 -10.40 8.07
N GLY A 52 -12.47 -9.42 7.49
CA GLY A 52 -13.40 -9.67 6.37
C GLY A 52 -12.70 -10.33 5.18
N MET A 53 -11.56 -9.78 4.75
CA MET A 53 -10.82 -10.31 3.61
C MET A 53 -10.18 -11.67 3.90
N THR A 54 -9.68 -11.90 5.11
CA THR A 54 -8.97 -13.14 5.46
C THR A 54 -9.93 -14.27 5.79
N VAL A 55 -10.98 -13.98 6.57
CA VAL A 55 -11.91 -15.02 7.05
C VAL A 55 -13.04 -15.24 6.07
N ILE A 56 -13.63 -14.19 5.50
CA ILE A 56 -14.86 -14.32 4.70
C ILE A 56 -14.54 -14.67 3.24
N ALA A 57 -13.49 -14.08 2.66
CA ALA A 57 -13.19 -14.25 1.23
C ALA A 57 -12.94 -15.72 0.80
N PRO A 58 -12.31 -16.60 1.60
CA PRO A 58 -12.17 -18.01 1.25
C PRO A 58 -13.51 -18.76 1.09
N TYR A 59 -14.57 -18.30 1.76
CA TYR A 59 -15.90 -18.91 1.63
C TYR A 59 -16.64 -18.48 0.35
N ILE A 60 -16.08 -17.56 -0.44
CA ILE A 60 -16.67 -17.07 -1.70
C ILE A 60 -16.32 -18.01 -2.89
N GLY A 61 -15.53 -19.05 -2.66
CA GLY A 61 -15.33 -20.14 -3.63
C GLY A 61 -14.24 -19.90 -4.68
N ASP A 62 -13.31 -18.96 -4.43
CA ASP A 62 -12.09 -18.84 -5.24
C ASP A 62 -11.01 -19.82 -4.73
N PRO A 63 -10.66 -20.87 -5.48
CA PRO A 63 -9.70 -21.89 -5.04
C PRO A 63 -8.25 -21.38 -4.97
N THR A 64 -7.96 -20.21 -5.54
CA THR A 64 -6.59 -19.66 -5.54
C THR A 64 -6.27 -18.85 -4.28
N ARG A 65 -7.30 -18.29 -3.64
CA ARG A 65 -7.22 -17.39 -2.49
C ARG A 65 -7.25 -18.18 -1.19
N ASN A 66 -6.20 -18.06 -0.40
CA ASN A 66 -6.10 -18.63 0.92
C ASN A 66 -5.93 -17.56 2.00
N TYR A 67 -5.93 -18.00 3.26
CA TYR A 67 -5.81 -17.11 4.40
C TYR A 67 -4.47 -16.36 4.42
N VAL A 68 -3.41 -16.95 3.84
CA VAL A 68 -2.06 -16.40 3.87
C VAL A 68 -1.97 -15.21 2.93
N ASP A 69 -2.41 -15.34 1.67
CA ASP A 69 -2.38 -14.24 0.72
C ASP A 69 -3.34 -13.11 1.06
N ALA A 70 -4.56 -13.44 1.50
CA ALA A 70 -5.49 -12.42 1.96
C ALA A 70 -4.93 -11.60 3.13
N LEU A 71 -4.25 -12.25 4.09
CA LEU A 71 -3.70 -11.57 5.27
C LEU A 71 -2.51 -10.69 4.90
N PHE A 72 -1.49 -11.22 4.20
CA PHE A 72 -0.30 -10.42 3.90
C PHE A 72 -0.64 -9.26 2.97
N MET A 73 -1.53 -9.43 1.98
CA MET A 73 -1.94 -8.34 1.10
C MET A 73 -2.69 -7.25 1.87
N SER A 74 -3.55 -7.63 2.83
CA SER A 74 -4.26 -6.68 3.69
C SER A 74 -3.28 -5.87 4.54
N VAL A 75 -2.29 -6.53 5.14
CA VAL A 75 -1.23 -5.89 5.94
C VAL A 75 -0.40 -4.95 5.08
N LEU A 76 0.09 -5.41 3.92
CA LEU A 76 0.87 -4.58 3.01
C LEU A 76 0.06 -3.36 2.56
N THR A 77 -1.22 -3.54 2.22
CA THR A 77 -2.10 -2.46 1.79
C THR A 77 -2.26 -1.42 2.89
N TYR A 78 -2.52 -1.84 4.13
CA TYR A 78 -2.65 -0.91 5.25
C TYR A 78 -1.37 -0.12 5.54
N LEU A 79 -0.22 -0.80 5.49
CA LEU A 79 1.08 -0.19 5.78
C LEU A 79 1.57 0.74 4.66
N THR A 80 1.22 0.48 3.41
CA THR A 80 1.84 1.16 2.26
C THR A 80 0.88 2.06 1.49
N ALA A 81 -0.42 1.73 1.41
CA ALA A 81 -1.36 2.52 0.61
C ALA A 81 -1.45 3.99 1.04
N PRO A 82 -1.57 4.33 2.33
CA PRO A 82 -1.67 5.72 2.73
C PRO A 82 -0.40 6.49 2.39
N TRP A 83 0.77 5.84 2.53
CA TRP A 83 2.05 6.44 2.22
C TRP A 83 2.21 6.68 0.72
N VAL A 84 1.91 5.66 -0.11
CA VAL A 84 2.05 5.77 -1.56
C VAL A 84 1.15 6.87 -2.11
N ILE A 85 -0.14 6.91 -1.73
CA ILE A 85 -1.05 7.95 -2.21
C ILE A 85 -0.57 9.35 -1.80
N GLY A 86 -0.06 9.50 -0.57
CA GLY A 86 0.51 10.78 -0.13
C GLY A 86 1.75 11.19 -0.90
N VAL A 87 2.68 10.26 -1.15
CA VAL A 87 3.89 10.51 -1.95
C VAL A 87 3.54 10.84 -3.40
N LEU A 88 2.63 10.12 -4.03
CA LEU A 88 2.21 10.39 -5.41
C LEU A 88 1.57 11.78 -5.52
N TYR A 89 0.67 12.13 -4.59
CA TYR A 89 0.08 13.46 -4.55
C TYR A 89 1.14 14.57 -4.39
N GLN A 90 2.07 14.40 -3.44
CA GLN A 90 3.14 15.37 -3.24
C GLN A 90 4.13 15.41 -4.41
N GLY A 91 4.34 14.28 -5.09
CA GLY A 91 5.13 14.18 -6.31
C GLY A 91 4.51 14.97 -7.46
N ILE A 92 3.19 14.89 -7.66
CA ILE A 92 2.45 15.73 -8.62
C ILE A 92 2.60 17.23 -8.28
N LYS A 93 2.73 17.57 -6.99
CA LYS A 93 3.01 18.92 -6.52
C LYS A 93 4.50 19.31 -6.56
N GLY A 94 5.39 18.45 -7.06
CA GLY A 94 6.83 18.70 -7.14
C GLY A 94 7.56 18.68 -5.80
N LYS A 95 6.93 18.18 -4.72
CA LYS A 95 7.50 18.14 -3.36
C LYS A 95 8.30 16.87 -3.07
N GLN A 96 8.27 15.87 -3.94
CA GLN A 96 8.94 14.58 -3.76
C GLN A 96 9.95 14.31 -4.88
N PRO A 97 11.15 13.77 -4.56
CA PRO A 97 12.12 13.41 -5.59
C PRO A 97 11.64 12.19 -6.38
N LEU A 98 12.06 12.11 -7.66
CA LEU A 98 11.69 11.01 -8.57
C LEU A 98 12.04 9.63 -8.02
N SER A 99 13.13 9.50 -7.25
CA SER A 99 13.50 8.23 -6.61
C SER A 99 12.47 7.74 -5.61
N VAL A 100 11.86 8.64 -4.83
CA VAL A 100 10.83 8.30 -3.84
C VAL A 100 9.50 7.98 -4.53
N ILE A 101 9.16 8.71 -5.60
CA ILE A 101 7.99 8.41 -6.44
C ILE A 101 8.12 7.03 -7.08
N TYR A 102 9.31 6.69 -7.62
CA TYR A 102 9.58 5.37 -8.18
C TYR A 102 9.39 4.25 -7.15
N ILE A 103 9.98 4.41 -5.95
CA ILE A 103 9.79 3.46 -4.84
C ILE A 103 8.31 3.32 -4.50
N ALA A 104 7.55 4.43 -4.44
CA ALA A 104 6.13 4.40 -4.14
C ALA A 104 5.31 3.64 -5.19
N ILE A 105 5.60 3.81 -6.47
CA ILE A 105 4.96 3.04 -7.55
C ILE A 105 5.29 1.55 -7.40
N CYS A 106 6.55 1.19 -7.17
CA CYS A 106 6.94 -0.21 -6.94
C CYS A 106 6.25 -0.80 -5.70
N CYS A 107 6.16 -0.05 -4.59
CA CYS A 107 5.44 -0.48 -3.39
C CYS A 107 3.96 -0.71 -3.68
N TRP A 108 3.32 0.17 -4.46
CA TRP A 108 1.92 -0.02 -4.87
C TRP A 108 1.75 -1.27 -5.71
N LEU A 109 2.49 -1.42 -6.80
CA LEU A 109 2.36 -2.59 -7.68
C LEU A 109 2.66 -3.90 -6.93
N PHE A 110 3.64 -3.87 -6.04
CA PHE A 110 3.99 -5.02 -5.21
C PHE A 110 2.90 -5.37 -4.20
N SER A 111 2.40 -4.37 -3.45
CA SER A 111 1.35 -4.59 -2.45
C SER A 111 0.01 -4.97 -3.08
N ALA A 112 -0.33 -4.39 -4.23
CA ALA A 112 -1.62 -4.63 -4.88
C ALA A 112 -1.64 -5.93 -5.69
N SER A 113 -0.52 -6.36 -6.29
CA SER A 113 -0.53 -7.54 -7.18
C SER A 113 0.71 -8.42 -7.06
N TRP A 114 1.92 -7.88 -7.19
CA TRP A 114 3.08 -8.75 -7.39
C TRP A 114 3.41 -9.65 -6.19
N SER A 115 3.07 -9.24 -4.97
CA SER A 115 3.20 -10.10 -3.79
C SER A 115 2.33 -11.36 -3.87
N TYR A 116 1.08 -11.22 -4.36
CA TYR A 116 0.18 -12.33 -4.64
C TYR A 116 0.66 -13.18 -5.81
N ASP A 117 1.05 -12.55 -6.91
CA ASP A 117 1.50 -13.27 -8.09
C ASP A 117 2.78 -14.08 -7.81
N LEU A 118 3.71 -13.51 -7.03
CA LEU A 118 4.91 -14.18 -6.56
C LEU A 118 4.57 -15.34 -5.63
N TYR A 119 3.63 -15.14 -4.71
CA TYR A 119 3.20 -16.20 -3.79
C TYR A 119 2.66 -17.42 -4.55
N ILE A 120 1.78 -17.20 -5.54
CA ILE A 120 1.24 -18.29 -6.37
C ILE A 120 2.35 -18.94 -7.20
N LEU A 121 3.24 -18.14 -7.80
CA LEU A 121 4.35 -18.68 -8.58
C LEU A 121 5.24 -19.60 -7.74
N LEU A 122 5.53 -19.23 -6.49
CA LEU A 122 6.34 -20.04 -5.58
C LEU A 122 5.59 -21.27 -5.05
N ARG A 123 4.28 -21.16 -4.82
CA ARG A 123 3.44 -22.24 -4.30
C ARG A 123 3.12 -23.30 -5.35
N ASP A 124 2.71 -22.86 -6.53
CA ASP A 124 2.12 -23.71 -7.57
C ASP A 124 3.03 -23.89 -8.80
N GLY A 125 4.18 -23.19 -8.84
CA GLY A 125 5.12 -23.23 -9.97
C GLY A 125 4.62 -22.52 -11.23
N MET A 126 3.43 -21.90 -11.17
CA MET A 126 2.77 -21.26 -12.31
C MET A 126 2.39 -19.82 -11.99
N TYR A 127 2.51 -18.94 -12.97
CA TYR A 127 2.08 -17.55 -12.83
C TYR A 127 0.55 -17.45 -12.98
N PRO A 128 -0.17 -16.65 -12.17
CA PRO A 128 -1.62 -16.52 -12.29
C PRO A 128 -2.05 -16.08 -13.68
N ILE A 129 -3.06 -16.74 -14.25
CA ILE A 129 -3.61 -16.37 -15.56
C ILE A 129 -4.36 -15.02 -15.47
N THR A 130 -4.96 -14.74 -14.32
CA THR A 130 -5.76 -13.54 -14.02
C THR A 130 -4.94 -12.36 -13.49
N TRP A 131 -3.61 -12.41 -13.58
CA TRP A 131 -2.70 -11.38 -13.02
C TRP A 131 -3.06 -9.95 -13.44
N TRP A 132 -3.48 -9.75 -14.69
CA TRP A 132 -3.84 -8.42 -15.19
C TRP A 132 -5.09 -7.87 -14.51
N THR A 133 -6.12 -8.70 -14.39
CA THR A 133 -7.38 -8.35 -13.71
C THR A 133 -7.13 -8.12 -12.23
N ASN A 134 -6.30 -8.96 -11.59
CA ASN A 134 -5.90 -8.77 -10.20
C ASN A 134 -5.22 -7.41 -10.01
N LEU A 135 -4.24 -7.09 -10.87
CA LEU A 135 -3.52 -5.82 -10.80
C LEU A 135 -4.47 -4.62 -10.90
N GLN A 136 -5.44 -4.64 -11.81
CA GLN A 136 -6.41 -3.55 -11.99
C GLN A 136 -7.35 -3.40 -10.79
N LEU A 137 -8.03 -4.47 -10.39
CA LEU A 137 -9.01 -4.44 -9.30
C LEU A 137 -8.34 -4.12 -7.96
N SER A 138 -7.23 -4.79 -7.66
CA SER A 138 -6.48 -4.56 -6.43
C SER A 138 -5.86 -3.17 -6.39
N SER A 139 -5.51 -2.58 -7.54
CA SER A 139 -5.06 -1.18 -7.59
C SER A 139 -6.16 -0.18 -7.24
N ILE A 140 -7.40 -0.40 -7.71
CA ILE A 140 -8.54 0.44 -7.34
C ILE A 140 -8.76 0.37 -5.83
N LEU A 141 -8.80 -0.84 -5.27
CA LEU A 141 -8.96 -1.03 -3.82
C LEU A 141 -7.80 -0.39 -3.03
N TYR A 142 -6.57 -0.54 -3.51
CA TYR A 142 -5.38 0.04 -2.90
C TYR A 142 -5.45 1.58 -2.87
N ILE A 143 -5.86 2.21 -3.97
CA ILE A 143 -6.07 3.66 -4.02
C ILE A 143 -7.16 4.09 -3.05
N CYS A 144 -8.33 3.43 -3.06
CA CYS A 144 -9.44 3.74 -2.16
C CYS A 144 -9.02 3.62 -0.69
N ALA A 145 -8.29 2.55 -0.34
CA ALA A 145 -7.75 2.33 1.00
C ALA A 145 -6.75 3.43 1.39
N GLY A 146 -5.84 3.78 0.47
CA GLY A 146 -4.88 4.86 0.68
C GLY A 146 -5.55 6.22 0.85
N MET A 147 -6.62 6.51 0.14
CA MET A 147 -7.42 7.72 0.33
C MET A 147 -8.15 7.71 1.67
N MET A 148 -8.85 6.61 2.00
CA MET A 148 -9.61 6.46 3.23
C MET A 148 -8.72 6.66 4.46
N TRP A 149 -7.60 5.94 4.56
CA TRP A 149 -6.69 6.05 5.71
C TRP A 149 -5.82 7.31 5.70
N ASN A 150 -5.94 8.15 4.67
CA ASN A 150 -5.45 9.53 4.70
C ASN A 150 -6.45 10.55 5.23
N LEU A 151 -7.71 10.20 5.48
CA LEU A 151 -8.66 11.13 6.07
C LEU A 151 -8.22 11.54 7.48
N GLU A 152 -8.29 12.84 7.76
CA GLU A 152 -8.04 13.43 9.07
C GLU A 152 -9.09 14.52 9.32
N TYR A 153 -9.56 14.63 10.57
CA TYR A 153 -10.41 15.76 10.98
C TYR A 153 -9.55 16.97 11.34
N TRP A 154 -9.86 18.14 10.79
CA TRP A 154 -9.14 19.38 11.03
C TRP A 154 -10.07 20.37 11.73
N PRO A 155 -9.76 20.80 12.97
CA PRO A 155 -10.60 21.74 13.71
C PRO A 155 -10.94 22.98 12.87
N GLY A 156 -12.22 23.30 12.78
CA GLY A 156 -12.73 24.46 12.02
C GLY A 156 -12.81 24.30 10.49
N THR A 157 -12.26 23.24 9.89
CA THR A 157 -12.33 23.04 8.42
C THR A 157 -12.87 21.68 7.98
N GLY A 158 -13.15 20.76 8.91
CA GLY A 158 -13.77 19.47 8.62
C GLY A 158 -12.78 18.39 8.22
N VAL A 159 -13.23 17.39 7.46
CA VAL A 159 -12.40 16.24 7.05
C VAL A 159 -11.60 16.58 5.80
N LYS A 160 -10.29 16.38 5.86
CA LYS A 160 -9.36 16.59 4.74
C LYS A 160 -8.37 15.44 4.64
N PHE A 161 -7.65 15.36 3.52
CA PHE A 161 -6.58 14.39 3.37
C PHE A 161 -5.29 14.88 4.04
N GLY A 162 -4.70 14.03 4.88
CA GLY A 162 -3.48 14.32 5.64
C GLY A 162 -2.32 14.73 4.74
N PHE A 163 -2.17 14.09 3.57
CA PHE A 163 -1.09 14.40 2.61
C PHE A 163 -1.15 15.82 2.02
N MET A 164 -2.23 16.57 2.26
CA MET A 164 -2.34 17.97 1.88
C MET A 164 -1.62 18.93 2.86
N ARG A 165 -1.22 18.45 4.04
CA ARG A 165 -0.41 19.23 4.99
C ARG A 165 1.08 19.15 4.64
N ASP A 166 1.78 20.24 4.88
CA ASP A 166 3.24 20.29 4.71
C ASP A 166 3.98 19.40 5.71
N GLU A 167 3.41 19.18 6.90
CA GLU A 167 3.99 18.37 7.97
C GLU A 167 3.67 16.87 7.84
N TRP A 168 2.97 16.44 6.79
CA TRP A 168 2.62 15.02 6.61
C TRP A 168 3.89 14.17 6.48
N PRO A 169 4.00 13.00 7.14
CA PRO A 169 2.93 12.25 7.81
C PRO A 169 2.86 12.41 9.35
N THR A 170 3.18 13.58 9.90
CA THR A 170 3.04 13.82 11.35
C THR A 170 1.56 13.74 11.76
N PRO A 171 1.14 12.93 12.74
CA PRO A 171 -0.27 12.78 13.11
C PRO A 171 -0.89 14.09 13.62
N ASN A 172 -2.13 14.36 13.21
CA ASN A 172 -2.89 15.47 13.79
C ASN A 172 -3.50 15.05 15.15
N LEU A 173 -2.75 15.24 16.23
CA LEU A 173 -3.16 14.87 17.60
C LEU A 173 -4.35 15.67 18.14
N LYS A 174 -4.71 16.80 17.52
CA LYS A 174 -5.85 17.64 17.92
C LYS A 174 -7.20 17.11 17.42
N ALA A 175 -7.18 15.99 16.69
CA ALA A 175 -8.34 15.39 16.02
C ALA A 175 -8.76 14.03 16.60
N LEU A 176 -8.09 13.61 17.69
CA LEU A 176 -8.30 12.33 18.39
C LEU A 176 -9.27 12.46 19.55
#